data_AF-A0AA40D7V4-F1
#
_entry.id   AF-A0AA40D7V4-F1
#
_cell.length_a   1.000
_cell.length_b   1.000
_cell.length_c   1.000
_cell.angle_alpha   90.00
_cell.angle_beta   90.00
_cell.angle_gamma   90.00
#
_symmetry.space_group_name_H-M   'P 1'
#
loop_
_entity.id
_entity.type
_entity.pdbx_description
1 polymer ?
#
loop_
_entity_poly.entity_id
_entity_poly.type
_entity_poly.pdbx_seq_one_letter_code
_entity_poly.pdbx_strand_id
1 'polypeptide(L)'
;MPTKDKVADTARKIYNPIGFTKFYNFVLFFIFGGALLGFTLARFQYLSFDHGLCPQGGGTLDCFYYTPGSLDKIGIQIHLSAILPASFLAVFQFVPVIRHKLLLFHRVNGYLIVLLSVISTAGALMLVRNTQGGPIETQLGIGVLSFMFIVSLGLAIYNIKRLQIEQHRAWMLRAWSYAGSIVTMRLVMMAIAHVLGNYEHLGKGYSHAMPCVKVTYLMFGQVERILEKYPACAQFFDGSVPGQAVAVTADANGDLAEITALYSMIFGAGFWLSVALHAAGVEIYVSFCTELCSIEVGADRVN
;
A
#
# COMPACT_ATOMS: atom_id res chain seq x y z
N MET A 1 -30.87 -2.67 -34.34
CA MET A 1 -30.16 -3.34 -33.24
C MET A 1 -28.67 -3.57 -33.55
N PRO A 2 -27.83 -2.57 -33.91
CA PRO A 2 -26.50 -2.82 -34.52
C PRO A 2 -25.28 -2.31 -33.71
N THR A 3 -25.48 -1.61 -32.60
CA THR A 3 -24.41 -0.90 -31.87
C THR A 3 -23.77 -1.76 -30.78
N LYS A 4 -24.54 -2.63 -30.11
CA LYS A 4 -24.03 -3.53 -29.06
C LYS A 4 -23.04 -4.56 -29.60
N ASP A 5 -23.32 -5.14 -30.78
CA ASP A 5 -22.46 -6.15 -31.39
C ASP A 5 -21.13 -5.56 -31.89
N LYS A 6 -21.18 -4.34 -32.47
CA LYS A 6 -19.96 -3.61 -32.88
C LYS A 6 -19.07 -3.23 -31.69
N VAL A 7 -19.66 -2.82 -30.57
CA VAL A 7 -18.92 -2.52 -29.33
C VAL A 7 -18.30 -3.79 -28.75
N ALA A 8 -19.03 -4.92 -28.73
CA ALA A 8 -18.52 -6.21 -28.27
C ALA A 8 -17.36 -6.72 -29.14
N ASP A 9 -17.45 -6.60 -30.46
CA ASP A 9 -16.39 -7.03 -31.38
C ASP A 9 -15.16 -6.14 -31.33
N THR A 10 -15.34 -4.84 -31.11
CA THR A 10 -14.21 -3.92 -30.90
C THR A 10 -13.51 -4.21 -29.57
N ALA A 11 -14.26 -4.49 -28.50
CA ALA A 11 -13.69 -4.87 -27.21
C ALA A 11 -12.88 -6.16 -27.31
N ARG A 12 -13.38 -7.19 -28.01
CA ARG A 12 -12.68 -8.46 -28.26
C ARG A 12 -11.30 -8.27 -28.91
N LYS A 13 -11.17 -7.31 -29.85
CA LYS A 13 -9.88 -7.00 -30.49
C LYS A 13 -8.85 -6.42 -29.53
N ILE A 14 -9.26 -5.82 -28.41
CA ILE A 14 -8.36 -5.21 -27.43
C ILE A 14 -7.83 -6.25 -26.44
N TYR A 15 -8.68 -7.12 -25.90
CA TYR A 15 -8.29 -8.02 -24.80
C TYR A 15 -7.86 -9.42 -25.24
N ASN A 16 -8.28 -9.91 -26.41
CA ASN A 16 -7.86 -11.23 -26.91
C ASN A 16 -6.34 -11.32 -27.22
N PRO A 17 -5.66 -10.31 -27.79
CA PRO A 17 -4.23 -10.38 -28.11
C PRO A 17 -3.32 -10.57 -26.88
N ILE A 18 -3.73 -10.02 -25.74
CA ILE A 18 -3.04 -10.18 -24.45
C ILE A 18 -3.51 -11.44 -23.68
N GLY A 19 -4.40 -12.22 -24.28
CA GLY A 19 -4.79 -13.58 -23.86
C GLY A 19 -5.94 -13.66 -22.87
N PHE A 20 -6.66 -12.56 -22.60
CA PHE A 20 -7.88 -12.64 -21.79
C PHE A 20 -9.01 -13.28 -22.62
N THR A 21 -9.80 -14.15 -22.00
CA THR A 21 -10.95 -14.81 -22.64
C THR A 21 -12.28 -14.14 -22.28
N LYS A 22 -12.39 -13.65 -21.03
CA LYS A 22 -13.58 -12.99 -20.49
C LYS A 22 -13.30 -11.50 -20.29
N PHE A 23 -14.19 -10.62 -20.80
CA PHE A 23 -14.02 -9.16 -20.74
C PHE A 23 -13.87 -8.63 -19.31
N TYR A 24 -14.64 -9.16 -18.35
CA TYR A 24 -14.55 -8.69 -16.96
C TYR A 24 -13.17 -8.95 -16.33
N ASN A 25 -12.47 -10.04 -16.68
CA ASN A 25 -11.11 -10.30 -16.22
C ASN A 25 -10.13 -9.24 -16.74
N PHE A 26 -10.31 -8.78 -17.98
CA PHE A 26 -9.52 -7.70 -18.53
C PHE A 26 -9.79 -6.37 -17.81
N VAL A 27 -11.06 -6.04 -17.53
CA VAL A 27 -11.42 -4.82 -16.78
C VAL A 27 -10.83 -4.85 -15.37
N LEU A 28 -10.92 -5.97 -14.66
CA LEU A 28 -10.31 -6.13 -13.34
C LEU A 28 -8.78 -5.98 -13.41
N PHE A 29 -8.13 -6.61 -14.38
CA PHE A 29 -6.70 -6.44 -14.59
C PHE A 29 -6.32 -4.98 -14.90
N PHE A 30 -7.09 -4.30 -15.74
CA PHE A 30 -6.84 -2.90 -16.07
C PHE A 30 -6.98 -2.00 -14.85
N ILE A 31 -8.02 -2.19 -14.04
CA ILE A 31 -8.24 -1.40 -12.82
C ILE A 31 -7.15 -1.69 -11.78
N PHE A 32 -6.99 -2.95 -11.36
CA PHE A 32 -6.09 -3.29 -10.26
C PHE A 32 -4.62 -3.33 -10.70
N GLY A 33 -4.32 -4.00 -11.82
CA GLY A 33 -2.98 -4.06 -12.37
C GLY A 33 -2.50 -2.72 -12.90
N GLY A 34 -3.38 -1.96 -13.56
CA GLY A 34 -3.07 -0.60 -14.01
C GLY A 34 -2.87 0.38 -12.85
N ALA A 35 -3.71 0.32 -11.82
CA ALA A 35 -3.52 1.14 -10.61
C ALA A 35 -2.21 0.79 -9.88
N LEU A 36 -1.88 -0.50 -9.74
CA LEU A 36 -0.61 -0.94 -9.16
C LEU A 36 0.59 -0.45 -10.00
N LEU A 37 0.52 -0.56 -11.33
CA LEU A 37 1.57 -0.08 -12.22
C LEU A 37 1.75 1.43 -12.10
N GLY A 38 0.65 2.19 -12.17
CA GLY A 38 0.68 3.65 -12.07
C GLY A 38 1.21 4.11 -10.72
N PHE A 39 0.76 3.49 -9.63
CA PHE A 39 1.29 3.76 -8.29
C PHE A 39 2.79 3.45 -8.20
N THR A 40 3.23 2.30 -8.71
CA THR A 40 4.65 1.91 -8.72
C THR A 40 5.49 2.93 -9.48
N LEU A 41 5.06 3.32 -10.68
CA LEU A 41 5.76 4.29 -11.52
C LEU A 41 5.87 5.67 -10.85
N ALA A 42 4.79 6.14 -10.21
CA ALA A 42 4.79 7.40 -9.48
C ALA A 42 5.72 7.42 -8.26
N ARG A 43 6.12 6.24 -7.74
CA ARG A 43 6.94 6.10 -6.53
C ARG A 43 8.39 5.71 -6.81
N PHE A 44 8.79 5.42 -8.06
CA PHE A 44 10.19 5.15 -8.40
C PHE A 44 11.15 6.27 -8.01
N GLN A 45 10.69 7.53 -8.04
CA GLN A 45 11.47 8.67 -7.58
C GLN A 45 11.94 8.55 -6.12
N TYR A 46 11.25 7.77 -5.27
CA TYR A 46 11.62 7.56 -3.87
C TYR A 46 12.83 6.66 -3.68
N LEU A 47 13.32 5.99 -4.73
CA LEU A 47 14.63 5.34 -4.70
C LEU A 47 15.76 6.36 -4.56
N SER A 48 15.56 7.59 -5.03
CA SER A 48 16.42 8.71 -4.67
C SER A 48 16.03 9.20 -3.29
N PHE A 49 16.78 8.77 -2.27
CA PHE A 49 16.43 9.06 -0.88
C PHE A 49 16.46 10.57 -0.60
N ASP A 50 17.58 11.25 -0.89
CA ASP A 50 17.82 12.65 -0.52
C ASP A 50 17.22 13.67 -1.51
N HIS A 51 16.68 13.23 -2.66
CA HIS A 51 16.02 14.11 -3.63
C HIS A 51 14.56 13.77 -3.87
N GLY A 52 14.15 12.53 -3.61
CA GLY A 52 12.79 12.04 -3.85
C GLY A 52 12.00 11.83 -2.57
N LEU A 53 12.49 10.99 -1.65
CA LEU A 53 11.76 10.63 -0.44
C LEU A 53 11.84 11.71 0.65
N CYS A 54 13.06 12.17 0.94
CA CYS A 54 13.36 13.16 1.97
C CYS A 54 14.30 14.26 1.44
N PRO A 55 13.83 15.12 0.52
CA PRO A 55 14.58 16.31 0.13
C PRO A 55 14.93 17.24 1.29
N GLN A 56 16.00 18.02 1.12
CA GLN A 56 16.30 19.10 2.06
C GLN A 56 15.18 20.14 2.03
N GLY A 57 14.63 20.48 3.19
CA GLY A 57 13.54 21.46 3.32
C GLY A 57 12.12 20.89 3.15
N GLY A 58 11.95 19.58 2.95
CA GLY A 58 10.64 18.94 2.93
C GLY A 58 10.68 17.54 2.33
N GLY A 59 9.79 16.64 2.76
CA GLY A 59 9.77 15.24 2.32
C GLY A 59 8.57 14.49 2.88
N THR A 60 8.64 13.16 2.95
CA THR A 60 7.62 12.42 3.71
C THR A 60 7.59 12.86 5.17
N LEU A 61 6.41 12.78 5.80
CA LEU A 61 6.16 13.28 7.15
C LEU A 61 6.92 12.48 8.25
N ASP A 62 7.64 11.43 7.85
CA ASP A 62 8.44 10.54 8.68
C ASP A 62 9.96 10.75 8.53
N CYS A 63 10.43 11.69 7.70
CA CYS A 63 11.87 11.94 7.50
C CYS A 63 12.63 12.22 8.80
N PHE A 64 11.93 12.72 9.83
CA PHE A 64 12.45 12.87 11.20
C PHE A 64 13.14 11.60 11.74
N TYR A 65 12.60 10.41 11.45
CA TYR A 65 13.13 9.14 11.95
C TYR A 65 14.25 8.57 11.08
N TYR A 66 14.43 9.06 9.85
CA TYR A 66 15.39 8.51 8.89
C TYR A 66 16.78 9.15 9.01
N THR A 67 17.36 9.07 10.21
CA THR A 67 18.71 9.56 10.47
C THR A 67 19.78 8.60 9.91
N PRO A 68 21.02 9.06 9.67
CA PRO A 68 22.11 8.19 9.20
C PRO A 68 22.31 6.97 10.12
N GLY A 69 22.27 5.76 9.55
CA GLY A 69 22.44 4.51 10.30
C GLY A 69 21.21 4.05 11.10
N SER A 70 20.10 4.79 11.12
CA SER A 70 18.87 4.34 11.77
C SER A 70 18.28 3.10 11.11
N LEU A 71 17.66 2.25 11.92
CA LEU A 71 16.92 1.07 11.43
C LEU A 71 15.78 1.49 10.49
N ASP A 72 15.12 2.62 10.77
CA ASP A 72 14.04 3.16 9.94
C ASP A 72 14.54 3.53 8.54
N LYS A 73 15.70 4.22 8.43
CA LYS A 73 16.30 4.59 7.14
C LYS A 73 16.70 3.36 6.33
N ILE A 74 17.36 2.39 6.97
CA ILE A 74 17.77 1.15 6.31
C ILE A 74 16.53 0.36 5.85
N GLY A 75 15.53 0.26 6.72
CA GLY A 75 14.28 -0.45 6.46
C GLY A 75 13.53 0.12 5.25
N ILE A 76 13.36 1.44 5.18
CA ILE A 76 12.63 2.06 4.06
C ILE A 76 13.39 1.96 2.74
N GLN A 77 14.72 2.04 2.76
CA GLN A 77 15.55 1.83 1.57
C GLN A 77 15.41 0.40 1.04
N ILE A 78 15.55 -0.60 1.91
CA ILE A 78 15.35 -2.01 1.55
C ILE A 78 13.93 -2.21 1.01
N HIS A 79 12.92 -1.73 1.73
CA HIS A 79 11.52 -1.85 1.36
C HIS A 79 11.26 -1.32 -0.05
N LEU A 80 11.63 -0.06 -0.32
CA LEU A 80 11.38 0.58 -1.61
C LEU A 80 12.20 -0.04 -2.74
N SER A 81 13.49 -0.32 -2.51
CA SER A 81 14.38 -0.93 -3.50
C SER A 81 13.90 -2.31 -3.97
N ALA A 82 13.13 -3.01 -3.14
CA ALA A 82 12.62 -4.34 -3.46
C ALA A 82 11.15 -4.33 -3.91
N ILE A 83 10.26 -3.58 -3.25
CA ILE A 83 8.83 -3.62 -3.56
C ILE A 83 8.46 -2.96 -4.87
N LEU A 84 9.15 -1.88 -5.24
CA LEU A 84 8.87 -1.15 -6.48
C LEU A 84 9.19 -2.01 -7.72
N PRO A 85 10.38 -2.61 -7.85
CA PRO A 85 10.62 -3.54 -8.95
C PRO A 85 9.73 -4.79 -8.86
N ALA A 86 9.47 -5.34 -7.67
CA ALA A 86 8.56 -6.49 -7.53
C ALA A 86 7.15 -6.17 -8.06
N SER A 87 6.60 -5.02 -7.71
CA SER A 87 5.25 -4.58 -8.09
C SER A 87 5.16 -4.31 -9.59
N PHE A 88 6.19 -3.67 -10.16
CA PHE A 88 6.30 -3.48 -11.61
C PHE A 88 6.29 -4.84 -12.34
N LEU A 89 7.12 -5.78 -11.86
CA LEU A 89 7.25 -7.11 -12.45
C LEU A 89 6.00 -7.98 -12.27
N ALA A 90 5.26 -7.80 -11.17
CA ALA A 90 4.06 -8.55 -10.84
C ALA A 90 2.92 -8.32 -11.82
N VAL A 91 2.78 -7.12 -12.38
CA VAL A 91 1.74 -6.81 -13.39
C VAL A 91 1.84 -7.78 -14.57
N PHE A 92 3.06 -8.12 -15.00
CA PHE A 92 3.29 -9.07 -16.10
C PHE A 92 2.94 -10.52 -15.73
N GLN A 93 2.93 -10.88 -14.45
CA GLN A 93 2.54 -12.24 -14.01
C GLN A 93 1.05 -12.52 -14.28
N PHE A 94 0.22 -11.47 -14.27
CA PHE A 94 -1.22 -11.57 -14.46
C PHE A 94 -1.67 -11.39 -15.92
N VAL A 95 -0.74 -11.18 -16.85
CA VAL A 95 -1.05 -11.12 -18.30
C VAL A 95 -1.11 -12.55 -18.86
N PRO A 96 -2.28 -13.03 -19.34
CA PRO A 96 -2.43 -14.43 -19.75
C PRO A 96 -1.50 -14.86 -20.88
N VAL A 97 -1.22 -14.00 -21.87
CA VAL A 97 -0.33 -14.38 -22.99
C VAL A 97 1.08 -14.78 -22.50
N ILE A 98 1.57 -14.16 -21.41
CA ILE A 98 2.90 -14.43 -20.87
C ILE A 98 2.95 -15.85 -20.28
N ARG A 99 1.94 -16.27 -19.52
CA ARG A 99 1.90 -17.65 -19.00
C ARG A 99 1.64 -18.70 -20.08
N HIS A 100 1.05 -18.35 -21.22
CA HIS A 100 0.77 -19.32 -22.29
C HIS A 100 1.91 -19.44 -23.30
N LYS A 101 2.62 -18.34 -23.60
CA LYS A 101 3.66 -18.31 -24.64
C LYS A 101 5.08 -18.11 -24.11
N LEU A 102 5.25 -17.53 -22.92
CA LEU A 102 6.54 -17.16 -22.34
C LEU A 102 6.73 -17.80 -20.95
N LEU A 103 6.53 -19.12 -20.87
CA LEU A 103 6.55 -19.88 -19.62
C LEU A 103 7.85 -19.74 -18.81
N LEU A 104 9.01 -19.75 -19.47
CA LEU A 104 10.30 -19.60 -18.78
C LEU A 104 10.42 -18.23 -18.13
N PHE A 105 10.03 -17.17 -18.84
CA PHE A 105 9.98 -15.82 -18.30
C PHE A 105 9.02 -15.73 -17.11
N HIS A 106 7.81 -16.27 -17.22
CA HIS A 106 6.83 -16.31 -16.12
C HIS A 106 7.43 -16.92 -14.85
N ARG A 107 8.12 -18.07 -14.98
CA ARG A 107 8.75 -18.78 -13.85
C ARG A 107 9.89 -17.99 -13.23
N VAL A 108 10.87 -17.54 -14.02
CA VAL A 108 12.05 -16.81 -13.51
C VAL A 108 11.61 -15.50 -12.86
N ASN A 109 10.73 -14.76 -13.54
CA ASN A 109 10.17 -13.52 -13.02
C ASN A 109 9.38 -13.77 -11.72
N GLY A 110 8.59 -14.86 -11.65
CA GLY A 110 7.84 -15.23 -10.44
C GLY A 110 8.73 -15.47 -9.22
N TYR A 111 9.85 -16.20 -9.38
CA TYR A 111 10.80 -16.40 -8.28
C TYR A 111 11.49 -15.11 -7.85
N LEU A 112 11.87 -14.25 -8.81
CA LEU A 112 12.45 -12.94 -8.51
C LEU A 112 11.47 -12.07 -7.72
N ILE A 113 10.20 -12.03 -8.14
CA ILE A 113 9.14 -11.29 -7.46
C ILE A 113 8.97 -11.78 -6.01
N VAL A 114 8.95 -13.10 -5.77
CA VAL A 114 8.82 -13.66 -4.42
C VAL A 114 10.02 -13.27 -3.56
N LEU A 115 11.24 -13.38 -4.08
CA LEU A 115 12.45 -12.98 -3.37
C LEU A 115 12.41 -11.51 -2.96
N LEU A 116 12.12 -10.62 -3.91
CA LEU A 116 12.01 -9.19 -3.65
C LEU A 116 10.87 -8.87 -2.67
N SER A 117 9.75 -9.59 -2.73
CA SER A 117 8.63 -9.41 -1.82
C SER A 117 9.00 -9.76 -0.37
N VAL A 118 9.77 -10.83 -0.14
CA VAL A 118 10.25 -11.22 1.19
C VAL A 118 11.26 -10.19 1.72
N ILE A 119 12.22 -9.77 0.91
CA ILE A 119 13.21 -8.74 1.27
C ILE A 119 12.50 -7.41 1.62
N SER A 120 11.55 -7.00 0.78
CA SER A 120 10.73 -5.82 1.01
C SER A 120 9.96 -5.86 2.33
N THR A 121 9.37 -7.02 2.64
CA THR A 121 8.59 -7.20 3.86
C THR A 121 9.48 -7.12 5.10
N ALA A 122 10.68 -7.69 5.05
CA ALA A 122 11.68 -7.52 6.10
C ALA A 122 12.03 -6.03 6.29
N GLY A 123 12.26 -5.30 5.19
CA GLY A 123 12.46 -3.85 5.21
C GLY A 123 11.30 -3.11 5.90
N ALA A 124 10.05 -3.39 5.51
CA ALA A 124 8.86 -2.78 6.10
C ALA A 124 8.76 -3.02 7.62
N LEU A 125 9.06 -4.24 8.08
CA LEU A 125 9.04 -4.58 9.50
C LEU A 125 10.16 -3.88 10.29
N MET A 126 11.28 -3.50 9.66
CA MET A 126 12.36 -2.76 10.33
C MET A 126 11.94 -1.32 10.68
N LEU A 127 11.08 -0.68 9.87
CA LEU A 127 10.64 0.70 10.10
C LEU A 127 9.24 0.81 10.73
N VAL A 128 8.60 -0.32 11.07
CA VAL A 128 7.21 -0.36 11.52
C VAL A 128 6.98 0.49 12.77
N ARG A 129 7.95 0.50 13.68
CA ARG A 129 7.87 1.17 14.99
C ARG A 129 7.55 2.66 14.88
N ASN A 130 8.11 3.34 13.88
CA ASN A 130 7.99 4.79 13.73
C ASN A 130 7.18 5.20 12.49
N THR A 131 6.62 4.23 11.75
CA THR A 131 5.81 4.52 10.55
C THR A 131 4.65 5.43 10.92
N GLN A 132 4.56 6.60 10.29
CA GLN A 132 3.55 7.63 10.55
C GLN A 132 3.43 8.05 12.01
N GLY A 133 4.56 8.16 12.70
CA GLY A 133 4.62 8.51 14.13
C GLY A 133 4.49 7.32 15.09
N GLY A 134 4.36 6.10 14.55
CA GLY A 134 4.34 4.87 15.34
C GLY A 134 3.07 4.54 16.13
N PRO A 135 1.84 5.01 15.81
CA PRO A 135 0.65 4.51 16.49
C PRO A 135 0.52 2.98 16.42
N ILE A 136 0.07 2.36 17.51
CA ILE A 136 0.03 0.89 17.64
C ILE A 136 -0.87 0.25 16.59
N GLU A 137 -1.98 0.89 16.22
CA GLU A 137 -2.88 0.40 15.18
C GLU A 137 -2.22 0.36 13.80
N THR A 138 -1.31 1.28 13.51
CA THR A 138 -0.50 1.27 12.28
C THR A 138 0.50 0.13 12.31
N GLN A 139 1.17 -0.07 13.45
CA GLN A 139 2.13 -1.18 13.61
C GLN A 139 1.46 -2.54 13.44
N LEU A 140 0.30 -2.74 14.09
CA LEU A 140 -0.48 -3.96 13.97
C LEU A 140 -1.00 -4.16 12.55
N GLY A 141 -1.47 -3.11 11.88
CA GLY A 141 -1.90 -3.18 10.48
C GLY A 141 -0.79 -3.68 9.58
N ILE A 142 0.40 -3.08 9.66
CA ILE A 142 1.58 -3.48 8.88
C ILE A 142 1.98 -4.93 9.21
N GLY A 143 1.96 -5.31 10.49
CA GLY A 143 2.26 -6.68 10.92
C GLY A 143 1.28 -7.70 10.33
N VAL A 144 -0.02 -7.43 10.38
CA VAL A 144 -1.07 -8.30 9.83
C VAL A 144 -0.97 -8.40 8.32
N LEU A 145 -0.81 -7.28 7.61
CA LEU A 145 -0.62 -7.30 6.16
C LEU A 145 0.62 -8.09 5.76
N SER A 146 1.74 -7.88 6.46
CA SER A 146 3.00 -8.60 6.23
C SER A 146 2.82 -10.11 6.42
N PHE A 147 2.13 -10.52 7.49
CA PHE A 147 1.82 -11.93 7.75
C PHE A 147 0.95 -12.52 6.64
N MET A 148 -0.17 -11.88 6.30
CA MET A 148 -1.08 -12.33 5.24
C MET A 148 -0.37 -12.46 3.90
N PHE A 149 0.49 -11.50 3.56
CA PHE A 149 1.26 -11.49 2.32
C PHE A 149 2.28 -12.62 2.26
N ILE A 150 3.13 -12.78 3.29
CA ILE A 150 4.15 -13.82 3.34
C ILE A 150 3.54 -15.23 3.37
N VAL A 151 2.48 -15.44 4.15
CA VAL A 151 1.76 -16.72 4.17
C VAL A 151 1.19 -17.04 2.80
N SER A 152 0.58 -16.06 2.12
CA SER A 152 0.04 -16.26 0.77
C SER A 152 1.12 -16.62 -0.24
N LEU A 153 2.28 -15.96 -0.20
CA LEU A 153 3.43 -16.31 -1.06
C LEU A 153 3.95 -17.72 -0.73
N GLY A 154 4.09 -18.06 0.55
CA GLY A 154 4.52 -19.39 0.99
C GLY A 154 3.58 -20.50 0.51
N LEU A 155 2.27 -20.31 0.66
CA LEU A 155 1.26 -21.24 0.18
C LEU A 155 1.22 -21.31 -1.35
N ALA A 156 1.41 -20.19 -2.06
CA ALA A 156 1.53 -20.20 -3.51
C ALA A 156 2.72 -21.05 -3.98
N ILE A 157 3.88 -20.92 -3.31
CA ILE A 157 5.08 -21.72 -3.61
C ILE A 157 4.90 -23.20 -3.24
N TYR A 158 4.27 -23.48 -2.09
CA TYR A 158 3.95 -24.85 -1.69
C TYR A 158 3.08 -25.56 -2.75
N ASN A 159 1.99 -24.92 -3.18
CA ASN A 159 1.05 -25.50 -4.14
C ASN A 159 1.67 -25.70 -5.53
N ILE A 160 2.50 -24.77 -6.02
CA ILE A 160 3.16 -24.95 -7.34
C ILE A 160 4.18 -26.10 -7.31
N LYS A 161 4.87 -26.33 -6.19
CA LYS A 161 5.78 -27.47 -6.01
C LYS A 161 5.03 -28.81 -5.94
N ARG A 162 3.77 -28.78 -5.46
CA ARG A 162 2.85 -29.94 -5.46
C ARG A 162 2.06 -30.08 -6.76
N LEU A 163 2.36 -29.28 -7.79
CA LEU A 163 1.66 -29.26 -9.08
C LEU A 163 0.16 -28.89 -8.97
N GLN A 164 -0.25 -28.26 -7.86
CA GLN A 164 -1.61 -27.77 -7.64
C GLN A 164 -1.75 -26.35 -8.22
N ILE A 165 -1.82 -26.27 -9.55
CA ILE A 165 -1.73 -25.00 -10.30
C ILE A 165 -2.85 -24.02 -9.94
N GLU A 166 -4.09 -24.50 -9.79
CA GLU A 166 -5.22 -23.62 -9.48
C GLU A 166 -5.11 -23.03 -8.07
N GLN A 167 -4.62 -23.80 -7.10
CA GLN A 167 -4.34 -23.28 -5.76
C GLN A 167 -3.19 -22.27 -5.75
N HIS A 168 -2.12 -22.53 -6.52
CA HIS A 168 -1.04 -21.56 -6.69
C HIS A 168 -1.57 -20.22 -7.21
N ARG A 169 -2.43 -20.24 -8.24
CA ARG A 169 -3.04 -19.03 -8.80
C ARG A 169 -3.88 -18.29 -7.77
N ALA A 170 -4.71 -19.02 -7.03
CA ALA A 170 -5.57 -18.44 -6.01
C ALA A 170 -4.75 -17.76 -4.89
N TRP A 171 -3.66 -18.38 -4.43
CA TRP A 171 -2.78 -17.79 -3.43
C TRP A 171 -1.95 -16.61 -3.96
N MET A 172 -1.53 -16.63 -5.22
CA MET A 172 -0.88 -15.47 -5.85
C MET A 172 -1.84 -14.28 -6.00
N LEU A 173 -3.11 -14.52 -6.33
CA LEU A 173 -4.14 -13.48 -6.37
C LEU A 173 -4.36 -12.85 -4.99
N ARG A 174 -4.46 -13.67 -3.93
CA ARG A 174 -4.55 -13.18 -2.54
C ARG A 174 -3.37 -12.30 -2.18
N ALA A 175 -2.15 -12.78 -2.40
CA ALA A 175 -0.93 -12.03 -2.09
C ALA A 175 -0.93 -10.64 -2.75
N TRP A 176 -1.18 -10.58 -4.06
CA TRP A 176 -1.12 -9.32 -4.80
C TRP A 176 -2.34 -8.42 -4.60
N SER A 177 -3.50 -8.98 -4.22
CA SER A 177 -4.62 -8.18 -3.72
C SER A 177 -4.26 -7.53 -2.40
N TYR A 178 -3.70 -8.28 -1.44
CA TYR A 178 -3.29 -7.71 -0.16
C TYR A 178 -2.25 -6.61 -0.34
N ALA A 179 -1.23 -6.82 -1.17
CA ALA A 179 -0.26 -5.77 -1.51
C ALA A 179 -0.91 -4.55 -2.20
N GLY A 180 -1.90 -4.79 -3.07
CA GLY A 180 -2.67 -3.75 -3.75
C GLY A 180 -3.50 -2.85 -2.82
N SER A 181 -3.78 -3.30 -1.59
CA SER A 181 -4.51 -2.50 -0.58
C SER A 181 -3.81 -1.17 -0.27
N ILE A 182 -2.49 -1.09 -0.42
CA ILE A 182 -1.72 0.16 -0.22
C ILE A 182 -2.12 1.24 -1.24
N VAL A 183 -2.49 0.85 -2.46
CA VAL A 183 -2.95 1.80 -3.49
C VAL A 183 -4.33 2.34 -3.10
N THR A 184 -5.25 1.46 -2.70
CA THR A 184 -6.59 1.85 -2.23
C THR A 184 -6.51 2.71 -0.97
N MET A 185 -5.61 2.39 -0.06
CA MET A 185 -5.38 3.16 1.15
C MET A 185 -5.07 4.62 0.86
N ARG A 186 -4.29 4.93 -0.19
CA ARG A 186 -4.01 6.33 -0.55
C ARG A 186 -5.28 7.09 -0.95
N LEU A 187 -6.17 6.44 -1.70
CA LEU A 187 -7.45 7.04 -2.10
C LEU A 187 -8.37 7.22 -0.89
N VAL A 188 -8.43 6.23 -0.01
CA VAL A 188 -9.20 6.30 1.24
C VAL A 188 -8.69 7.42 2.14
N MET A 189 -7.36 7.55 2.29
CA MET A 189 -6.76 8.64 3.06
C MET A 189 -7.11 10.02 2.48
N MET A 190 -7.07 10.19 1.15
CA MET A 190 -7.49 11.46 0.53
C MET A 190 -8.96 11.78 0.83
N ALA A 191 -9.84 10.78 0.80
CA ALA A 191 -11.25 10.95 1.14
C ALA A 191 -11.44 11.33 2.62
N ILE A 192 -10.76 10.64 3.54
CA ILE A 192 -10.83 10.94 4.99
C ILE A 192 -10.28 12.35 5.25
N ALA A 193 -9.13 12.71 4.67
CA ALA A 193 -8.54 14.03 4.82
C ALA A 193 -9.49 15.15 4.36
N HIS A 194 -10.16 14.97 3.21
CA HIS A 194 -11.15 15.94 2.72
C HIS A 194 -12.32 16.11 3.69
N VAL A 195 -12.83 15.00 4.23
CA VAL A 195 -13.93 15.02 5.21
C VAL A 195 -13.50 15.69 6.51
N LEU A 196 -12.32 15.34 7.05
CA LEU A 196 -11.82 15.92 8.30
C LEU A 196 -11.49 17.41 8.18
N GLY A 197 -10.96 17.87 7.05
CA GLY A 197 -10.76 19.30 6.80
C GLY A 197 -12.06 20.10 6.90
N ASN A 198 -13.19 19.54 6.43
CA ASN A 198 -14.50 20.18 6.58
C ASN A 198 -14.98 20.24 8.05
N TYR A 199 -14.62 19.25 8.88
CA TYR A 199 -14.97 19.25 10.31
C TYR A 199 -14.13 20.23 11.13
N GLU A 200 -12.86 20.41 10.77
CA GLU A 200 -11.97 21.40 11.40
C GLU A 200 -12.55 22.82 11.27
N HIS A 201 -12.99 23.19 10.06
CA HIS A 201 -13.66 24.48 9.80
C HIS A 201 -14.94 24.69 10.64
N LEU A 202 -15.51 23.63 11.22
CA LEU A 202 -16.69 23.68 12.09
C LEU A 202 -16.34 23.67 13.59
N GLY A 203 -15.05 23.76 13.95
CA GLY A 203 -14.58 23.72 15.33
C GLY A 203 -14.71 22.35 16.00
N LYS A 204 -14.82 21.27 15.20
CA LYS A 204 -14.91 19.87 15.65
C LYS A 204 -13.65 19.09 15.30
N GLY A 205 -12.52 19.78 15.40
CA GLY A 205 -11.20 19.27 15.04
C GLY A 205 -10.80 18.02 15.78
N TYR A 206 -9.98 17.20 15.12
CA TYR A 206 -9.31 16.07 15.76
C TYR A 206 -7.89 16.47 16.13
N SER A 207 -7.31 15.80 17.11
CA SER A 207 -5.92 16.04 17.51
C SER A 207 -5.13 14.73 17.62
N HIS A 208 -3.85 14.83 17.31
CA HIS A 208 -2.89 13.75 17.41
C HIS A 208 -1.82 14.08 18.46
N ALA A 209 -1.51 13.14 19.34
CA ALA A 209 -0.40 13.31 20.28
C ALA A 209 0.94 13.21 19.54
N MET A 210 1.77 14.24 19.63
CA MET A 210 3.06 14.31 18.95
C MET A 210 4.19 14.72 19.92
N PRO A 211 5.36 14.06 19.90
CA PRO A 211 6.51 14.49 20.69
C PRO A 211 6.95 15.91 20.34
N CYS A 212 7.26 16.75 21.35
CA CYS A 212 7.68 18.14 21.15
C CYS A 212 8.98 18.25 20.33
N VAL A 213 9.87 17.25 20.40
CA VAL A 213 11.06 17.17 19.54
C VAL A 213 10.69 17.04 18.06
N LYS A 214 9.64 16.29 17.73
CA LYS A 214 9.15 16.13 16.35
C LYS A 214 8.45 17.41 15.89
N VAL A 215 7.65 18.05 16.75
CA VAL A 215 7.06 19.38 16.47
C VAL A 215 8.17 20.40 16.17
N THR A 216 9.24 20.41 16.96
CA THR A 216 10.40 21.29 16.75
C THR A 216 11.06 21.06 15.39
N TYR A 217 11.22 19.80 14.99
CA TYR A 217 11.74 19.46 13.66
C TYR A 217 10.80 19.96 12.54
N LEU A 218 9.49 19.74 12.66
CA LEU A 218 8.50 20.10 11.63
C LEU A 218 8.29 21.62 11.52
N MET A 219 8.51 22.37 12.60
CA MET A 219 8.44 23.83 12.63
C MET A 219 9.81 24.51 12.49
N PHE A 220 10.81 23.80 11.97
CA PHE A 220 12.15 24.33 11.68
C PHE A 220 12.84 25.02 12.86
N GLY A 221 12.60 24.54 14.09
CA GLY A 221 13.23 25.08 15.30
C GLY A 221 12.74 26.46 15.74
N GLN A 222 11.59 26.96 15.25
CA GLN A 222 11.03 28.26 15.62
C GLN A 222 10.44 28.24 17.04
N VAL A 223 11.29 28.23 18.07
CA VAL A 223 10.90 28.02 19.49
C VAL A 223 9.79 28.96 19.95
N GLU A 224 9.89 30.26 19.66
CA GLU A 224 8.89 31.25 20.07
C GLU A 224 7.49 30.92 19.51
N ARG A 225 7.42 30.63 18.21
CA ARG A 225 6.18 30.24 17.53
C ARG A 225 5.64 28.89 18.02
N ILE A 226 6.54 27.95 18.33
CA ILE A 226 6.16 26.66 18.92
C ILE A 226 5.54 26.87 20.30
N LEU A 227 6.11 27.72 21.16
CA LEU A 227 5.58 27.98 22.50
C LEU A 227 4.28 28.80 22.48
N GLU A 228 4.12 29.68 21.49
CA GLU A 228 2.86 30.41 21.25
C GLU A 228 1.72 29.44 20.90
N LYS A 229 1.99 28.48 20.02
CA LYS A 229 0.98 27.52 19.55
C LYS A 229 0.79 26.31 20.48
N TYR A 230 1.88 25.83 21.07
CA TYR A 230 1.99 24.62 21.86
C TYR A 230 2.72 24.89 23.19
N PRO A 231 2.12 25.66 24.11
CA PRO A 231 2.76 26.03 25.38
C PRO A 231 3.14 24.82 26.25
N ALA A 232 2.47 23.68 26.06
CA ALA A 232 2.81 22.42 26.71
C ALA A 232 4.23 21.91 26.38
N CYS A 233 4.88 22.40 25.32
CA CYS A 233 6.27 22.07 24.99
C CYS A 233 7.31 22.88 25.79
N ALA A 234 6.91 23.80 26.67
CA ALA A 234 7.86 24.54 27.52
C ALA A 234 8.80 23.61 28.31
N GLN A 235 8.25 22.53 28.86
CA GLN A 235 8.98 21.53 29.64
C GLN A 235 9.99 20.71 28.82
N PHE A 236 9.82 20.66 27.49
CA PHE A 236 10.81 20.08 26.60
C PHE A 236 12.02 21.01 26.44
N PHE A 237 11.77 22.32 26.26
CA PHE A 237 12.83 23.30 26.02
C PHE A 237 13.62 23.68 27.28
N ASP A 238 12.99 23.67 28.46
CA ASP A 238 13.69 23.89 29.73
C ASP A 238 14.44 22.64 30.24
N GLY A 239 14.25 21.49 29.57
CA GLY A 239 14.91 20.22 29.88
C GLY A 239 14.28 19.42 31.03
N SER A 240 13.17 19.89 31.62
CA SER A 240 12.49 19.21 32.73
C SER A 240 11.84 17.89 32.31
N VAL A 241 11.28 17.81 31.10
CA VAL A 241 10.64 16.61 30.55
C VAL A 241 11.09 16.39 29.10
N PRO A 242 12.23 15.72 28.85
CA PRO A 242 12.75 15.49 27.50
C PRO A 242 11.80 14.70 26.59
N GLY A 243 10.92 13.88 27.17
CA GLY A 243 9.94 13.06 26.45
C GLY A 243 8.57 13.73 26.27
N GLN A 244 8.45 15.04 26.53
CA GLN A 244 7.17 15.74 26.50
C GLN A 244 6.50 15.63 25.12
N ALA A 245 5.19 15.41 25.14
CA ALA A 245 4.34 15.37 23.96
C ALA A 245 3.20 16.38 24.09
N VAL A 246 2.68 16.84 22.94
CA VAL A 246 1.58 17.79 22.85
C VAL A 246 0.51 17.29 21.89
N ALA A 247 -0.73 17.66 22.13
CA ALA A 247 -1.81 17.44 21.19
C ALA A 247 -1.70 18.47 20.04
N VAL A 248 -1.51 17.97 18.82
CA VAL A 248 -1.42 18.77 17.59
C VAL A 248 -2.72 18.58 16.81
N THR A 249 -3.35 19.67 16.41
CA THR A 249 -4.58 19.64 15.61
C THR A 249 -4.33 19.00 14.25
N ALA A 250 -5.25 18.17 13.78
CA ALA A 250 -5.20 17.50 12.49
C ALA A 250 -5.86 18.37 11.41
N ASP A 251 -5.08 19.25 10.78
CA ASP A 251 -5.56 20.16 9.74
C ASP A 251 -4.80 19.97 8.42
N ALA A 252 -5.55 19.79 7.33
CA ALA A 252 -5.01 19.66 5.98
C ALA A 252 -4.47 20.98 5.43
N ASN A 253 -4.94 22.12 5.95
CA ASN A 253 -4.55 23.47 5.56
C ASN A 253 -3.59 24.13 6.56
N GLY A 254 -3.21 23.39 7.61
CA GLY A 254 -2.34 23.86 8.68
C GLY A 254 -0.86 23.89 8.33
N ASP A 255 -0.03 24.10 9.35
CA ASP A 255 1.42 23.96 9.23
C ASP A 255 1.85 22.49 9.08
N LEU A 256 3.16 22.26 8.90
CA LEU A 256 3.68 20.91 8.67
C LEU A 256 3.44 19.96 9.86
N ALA A 257 3.34 20.48 11.10
CA ALA A 257 3.01 19.66 12.26
C ALA A 257 1.55 19.22 12.20
N GLU A 258 0.63 20.11 11.82
CA GLU A 258 -0.81 19.82 11.69
C GLU A 258 -1.11 18.86 10.53
N ILE A 259 -0.46 19.08 9.38
CA ILE A 259 -0.54 18.15 8.25
C ILE A 259 0.00 16.78 8.66
N THR A 260 1.12 16.73 9.41
CA THR A 260 1.66 15.48 9.93
C THR A 260 0.69 14.79 10.88
N ALA A 261 0.08 15.53 11.81
CA ALA A 261 -0.93 15.01 12.73
C ALA A 261 -2.11 14.39 11.97
N LEU A 262 -2.63 15.07 10.95
CA LEU A 262 -3.71 14.55 10.10
C LEU A 262 -3.31 13.23 9.43
N TYR A 263 -2.18 13.19 8.74
CA TYR A 263 -1.76 11.99 8.01
C TYR A 263 -1.42 10.84 8.94
N SER A 264 -0.82 11.10 10.11
CA SER A 264 -0.58 10.10 11.15
C SER A 264 -1.88 9.46 11.64
N MET A 265 -2.92 10.26 11.86
CA MET A 265 -4.22 9.73 12.31
C MET A 265 -4.94 8.91 11.24
N ILE A 266 -5.02 9.43 10.01
CA ILE A 266 -5.82 8.78 8.96
C ILE A 266 -5.11 7.57 8.34
N PHE A 267 -3.79 7.43 8.51
CA PHE A 267 -3.04 6.33 7.95
C PHE A 267 -3.56 4.99 8.48
N GLY A 268 -3.63 4.81 9.80
CA GLY A 268 -4.11 3.57 10.41
C GLY A 268 -5.54 3.22 9.99
N ALA A 269 -6.45 4.20 10.01
CA ALA A 269 -7.84 4.02 9.60
C ALA A 269 -7.96 3.61 8.12
N GLY A 270 -7.26 4.32 7.23
CA GLY A 270 -7.25 4.02 5.80
C GLY A 270 -6.61 2.67 5.49
N PHE A 271 -5.57 2.30 6.25
CA PHE A 271 -4.87 1.03 6.14
C PHE A 271 -5.81 -0.13 6.44
N TRP A 272 -6.43 -0.14 7.63
CA TRP A 272 -7.31 -1.22 8.05
C TRP A 272 -8.53 -1.39 7.15
N LEU A 273 -9.17 -0.28 6.77
CA LEU A 273 -10.31 -0.34 5.84
C LEU A 273 -9.90 -0.94 4.49
N SER A 274 -8.75 -0.52 3.95
CA SER A 274 -8.29 -1.00 2.64
C SER A 274 -7.89 -2.47 2.68
N VAL A 275 -7.21 -2.91 3.73
CA VAL A 275 -6.88 -4.33 3.91
C VAL A 275 -8.15 -5.17 4.02
N ALA A 276 -9.14 -4.74 4.81
CA ALA A 276 -10.41 -5.47 4.94
C ALA A 276 -11.16 -5.57 3.61
N LEU A 277 -11.23 -4.48 2.84
CA LEU A 277 -11.87 -4.47 1.51
C LEU A 277 -11.19 -5.43 0.53
N HIS A 278 -9.86 -5.45 0.50
CA HIS A 278 -9.11 -6.35 -0.38
C HIS A 278 -9.19 -7.80 0.09
N ALA A 279 -9.15 -8.04 1.41
CA ALA A 279 -9.33 -9.37 1.99
C ALA A 279 -10.70 -9.96 1.64
N ALA A 280 -11.78 -9.21 1.83
CA ALA A 280 -13.11 -9.67 1.43
C ALA A 280 -13.23 -9.81 -0.08
N GLY A 281 -12.78 -8.81 -0.84
CA GLY A 281 -12.91 -8.76 -2.30
C GLY A 281 -12.22 -9.92 -3.02
N VAL A 282 -11.02 -10.30 -2.58
CA VAL A 282 -10.30 -11.43 -3.20
C VAL A 282 -10.94 -12.77 -2.89
N GLU A 283 -11.48 -12.98 -1.68
CA GLU A 283 -12.18 -14.22 -1.35
C GLU A 283 -13.49 -14.34 -2.13
N ILE A 284 -14.25 -13.25 -2.27
CA ILE A 284 -15.43 -13.22 -3.13
C ILE A 284 -15.06 -13.62 -4.57
N TYR A 285 -14.01 -13.00 -5.12
CA TYR A 285 -13.56 -13.29 -6.49
C TYR A 285 -13.12 -14.76 -6.67
N VAL A 286 -12.33 -15.30 -5.74
CA VAL A 286 -11.84 -16.68 -5.82
C VAL A 286 -12.97 -17.70 -5.65
N SER A 287 -13.94 -17.45 -4.77
CA SER A 287 -15.11 -18.31 -4.59
C SER A 287 -15.96 -18.39 -5.85
N PHE A 288 -16.24 -17.26 -6.49
CA PHE A 288 -16.97 -17.25 -7.78
C PHE A 288 -16.21 -17.99 -8.88
N CYS A 289 -14.89 -17.88 -8.96
CA CYS A 289 -14.10 -18.65 -9.92
C CYS A 289 -14.17 -20.17 -9.66
N THR A 290 -14.23 -20.59 -8.40
CA THR A 290 -14.32 -22.01 -8.02
C THR A 290 -15.71 -22.59 -8.30
N GLU A 291 -16.76 -21.84 -8.00
CA GLU A 291 -18.15 -22.24 -8.26
C GLU A 291 -18.44 -22.30 -9.76
N LEU A 292 -18.02 -21.30 -10.55
CA LEU A 292 -18.21 -21.32 -12.01
C LEU A 292 -17.50 -22.50 -12.67
N CYS A 293 -16.31 -22.89 -12.18
CA CYS A 293 -15.60 -24.08 -12.65
C CYS A 293 -16.36 -25.37 -12.27
N SER A 294 -16.98 -25.39 -11.09
CA SER A 294 -17.79 -26.54 -10.62
C SER A 294 -19.10 -26.69 -11.41
N ILE A 295 -19.71 -25.58 -11.83
CA ILE A 295 -20.91 -25.56 -12.68
C ILE A 295 -20.58 -26.01 -14.11
N GLU A 296 -19.46 -25.56 -14.69
CA GLU A 296 -19.00 -26.02 -16.02
C GLU A 296 -18.69 -27.54 -16.00
N VAL A 297 -18.02 -28.05 -14.96
CA VAL A 297 -17.76 -29.50 -14.80
C VAL A 297 -19.02 -30.31 -14.49
N GLY A 298 -20.01 -29.70 -13.81
CA GLY A 298 -21.32 -30.32 -13.54
C GLY A 298 -22.18 -30.46 -14.80
N ALA A 299 -22.11 -29.49 -15.71
CA ALA A 299 -22.81 -29.54 -17.00
C ALA A 299 -22.20 -30.59 -17.95
N ASP A 300 -20.88 -30.79 -17.92
CA ASP A 300 -20.20 -31.79 -18.73
C ASP A 300 -20.38 -33.25 -18.24
N ARG A 301 -20.95 -33.47 -17.04
CA ARG A 301 -21.29 -34.81 -16.53
C ARG A 301 -22.75 -35.24 -16.78
N VAL A 302 -23.55 -34.37 -17.40
CA VAL A 302 -24.99 -34.63 -17.66
C VAL A 302 -25.27 -34.86 -19.16
N ASN A 303 -24.23 -34.95 -19.99
CA ASN A 303 -24.34 -35.37 -21.40
C ASN A 303 -23.57 -36.67 -21.67
#